data_AF-A0A0D2VJQ5-F1
#
_entry.id   AF-A0A0D2VJQ5-F1
#
_cell.length_a   1.000
_cell.length_b   1.000
_cell.length_c   1.000
_cell.angle_alpha   90.00
_cell.angle_beta   90.00
_cell.angle_gamma   90.00
#
_symmetry.space_group_name_H-M   'P 1'
#
loop_
_entity.id
_entity.type
_entity.pdbx_description
1 polymer ?
#
loop_
_entity_poly.entity_id
_entity_poly.type
_entity_poly.pdbx_seq_one_letter_code
_entity_poly.pdbx_strand_id
1 'polypeptide(L)'
;MSGEEGREAATATVPAANSSTKPWVEELPTIESLIDSKDLAIRSAQSLFHNSSTHLRSFQDSLPQASSHYKSYEDAFFSKLKEGVMIAKENPGAAVGITLTAALCLMRGPRRFLFRNTLGRFQSEEAKFSRAEKNVKVLNLSVDLMKKESSKLLERAALAEKDMKRGQKELMNSGGQIHRLAKSVYKVEAEAI
;
A
#
# COMPACT_ATOMS: atom_id res chain seq x y z
N MET A 1 21.34 -58.37 30.44
CA MET A 1 21.75 -56.96 30.57
C MET A 1 21.43 -56.31 29.23
N SER A 2 20.64 -55.23 29.14
CA SER A 2 20.75 -53.92 29.81
C SER A 2 21.84 -53.07 29.16
N GLY A 3 21.47 -51.91 28.59
CA GLY A 3 22.35 -50.97 27.92
C GLY A 3 21.70 -50.30 26.70
N GLU A 4 21.47 -48.99 26.81
CA GLU A 4 21.25 -48.04 25.70
C GLU A 4 22.47 -47.97 24.73
N GLU A 5 22.48 -47.31 23.57
CA GLU A 5 21.51 -46.48 22.81
C GLU A 5 21.84 -46.67 21.29
N GLY A 6 20.99 -46.36 20.30
CA GLY A 6 20.75 -44.99 19.81
C GLY A 6 21.71 -44.58 18.66
N ARG A 7 21.45 -43.62 17.76
CA ARG A 7 20.28 -42.78 17.38
C ARG A 7 20.66 -42.11 16.03
N GLU A 8 19.91 -42.00 14.92
CA GLU A 8 18.67 -42.59 14.36
C GLU A 8 18.78 -42.51 12.79
N ALA A 9 17.89 -43.12 11.99
CA ALA A 9 17.84 -42.91 10.53
C ALA A 9 16.40 -42.90 9.95
N ALA A 10 16.15 -41.97 9.02
CA ALA A 10 15.05 -41.80 8.06
C ALA A 10 13.65 -42.44 8.28
N THR A 11 12.62 -41.58 8.18
CA THR A 11 11.25 -41.84 7.66
C THR A 11 10.35 -42.89 8.36
N ALA A 12 9.32 -42.37 9.04
CA ALA A 12 7.99 -42.99 9.18
C ALA A 12 6.97 -42.03 8.53
N THR A 13 6.11 -42.42 7.58
CA THR A 13 5.06 -43.46 7.58
C THR A 13 3.76 -42.95 8.21
N VAL A 14 2.65 -43.13 7.48
CA VAL A 14 1.33 -42.52 7.72
C VAL A 14 0.70 -42.97 9.05
N PRO A 15 0.16 -42.05 9.87
CA PRO A 15 -0.72 -42.40 10.98
C PRO A 15 -2.14 -42.64 10.46
N ALA A 16 -2.60 -43.88 10.44
CA ALA A 16 -4.03 -44.17 10.41
C ALA A 16 -4.62 -43.84 11.80
N ALA A 17 -5.53 -42.87 11.85
CA ALA A 17 -6.24 -42.50 13.08
C ALA A 17 -7.58 -43.25 13.15
N ASN A 18 -7.76 -44.03 14.22
CA ASN A 18 -8.88 -44.97 14.35
C ASN A 18 -10.26 -44.29 14.45
N SER A 19 -11.28 -45.05 14.06
CA SER A 19 -12.69 -44.74 14.31
C SER A 19 -12.97 -44.47 15.80
N SER A 20 -13.69 -43.40 16.10
CA SER A 20 -14.34 -43.19 17.40
C SER A 20 -15.58 -42.32 17.22
N THR A 21 -16.74 -42.96 17.29
CA THR A 21 -18.06 -42.31 17.17
C THR A 21 -18.25 -41.27 18.25
N LYS A 22 -18.49 -40.01 17.84
CA LYS A 22 -19.01 -38.93 18.69
C LYS A 22 -20.38 -38.49 18.14
N PRO A 23 -21.27 -37.94 18.98
CA PRO A 23 -22.70 -37.95 18.70
C PRO A 23 -23.16 -36.85 17.73
N TRP A 24 -24.20 -37.15 16.96
CA TRP A 24 -24.94 -36.25 16.05
C TRP A 24 -25.71 -35.11 16.76
N VAL A 25 -25.23 -34.67 17.93
CA VAL A 25 -25.94 -33.73 18.84
C VAL A 25 -25.23 -32.37 18.89
N GLU A 26 -23.92 -32.31 18.64
CA GLU A 26 -23.15 -31.03 18.62
C GLU A 26 -23.22 -30.32 17.25
N GLU A 27 -23.48 -31.04 16.16
CA GLU A 27 -23.66 -30.42 14.83
C GLU A 27 -24.96 -29.64 14.73
N LEU A 28 -26.06 -30.10 15.33
CA LEU A 28 -27.39 -29.49 15.21
C LEU A 28 -27.42 -27.99 15.60
N PRO A 29 -26.97 -27.55 16.80
CA PRO A 29 -26.95 -26.12 17.14
C PRO A 29 -25.96 -25.31 16.28
N THR A 30 -24.93 -25.96 15.74
CA THR A 30 -23.98 -25.33 14.81
C THR A 30 -24.62 -25.12 13.43
N ILE A 31 -25.43 -26.07 12.95
CA ILE A 31 -26.20 -25.97 11.72
C ILE A 31 -27.33 -24.93 11.87
N GLU A 32 -28.04 -24.93 12.99
CA GLU A 32 -29.12 -23.98 13.29
C GLU A 32 -28.60 -22.53 13.34
N SER A 33 -27.50 -22.28 14.06
CA SER A 33 -26.87 -20.94 14.09
C SER A 33 -26.26 -20.53 12.74
N LEU A 34 -25.85 -21.47 11.88
CA LEU A 34 -25.45 -21.19 10.49
C LEU A 34 -26.64 -20.94 9.55
N ILE A 35 -27.84 -21.44 9.86
CA ILE A 35 -29.09 -21.12 9.16
C ILE A 35 -29.55 -19.73 9.58
N ASP A 36 -29.63 -19.44 10.88
CA ASP A 36 -29.91 -18.10 11.41
C ASP A 36 -28.95 -17.05 10.85
N SER A 37 -27.65 -17.34 10.80
CA SER A 37 -26.66 -16.43 10.23
C SER A 37 -26.92 -16.12 8.74
N LYS A 38 -27.41 -17.09 7.96
CA LYS A 38 -27.80 -16.90 6.55
C LYS A 38 -29.09 -16.09 6.43
N ASP A 39 -30.12 -16.39 7.22
CA ASP A 39 -31.38 -15.65 7.20
C ASP A 39 -31.20 -14.21 7.69
N LEU A 40 -30.32 -13.97 8.68
CA LEU A 40 -29.90 -12.63 9.10
C LEU A 40 -29.10 -11.90 8.00
N ALA A 41 -28.24 -12.60 7.25
CA ALA A 41 -27.52 -12.03 6.10
C ALA A 41 -28.48 -11.67 4.95
N ILE A 42 -29.45 -12.53 4.64
CA ILE A 42 -30.48 -12.29 3.62
C ILE A 42 -31.39 -11.12 4.05
N ARG A 43 -31.84 -11.11 5.31
CA ARG A 43 -32.73 -10.07 5.86
C ARG A 43 -32.02 -8.72 5.99
N SER A 44 -30.73 -8.70 6.30
CA SER A 44 -29.93 -7.46 6.33
C SER A 44 -29.60 -6.93 4.93
N ALA A 45 -29.34 -7.80 3.95
CA ALA A 45 -29.25 -7.38 2.55
C ALA A 45 -30.59 -6.79 2.07
N GLN A 46 -31.71 -7.45 2.35
CA GLN A 46 -33.05 -6.95 2.02
C GLN A 46 -33.39 -5.64 2.76
N SER A 47 -32.97 -5.47 4.02
CA SER A 47 -33.21 -4.21 4.75
C SER A 47 -32.35 -3.06 4.22
N LEU A 48 -31.12 -3.32 3.76
CA LEU A 48 -30.31 -2.34 3.03
C LEU A 48 -30.96 -1.94 1.69
N PHE A 49 -31.52 -2.89 0.92
CA PHE A 49 -32.27 -2.56 -0.28
C PHE A 49 -33.55 -1.76 0.01
N HIS A 50 -34.30 -2.10 1.07
CA HIS A 50 -35.49 -1.34 1.47
C HIS A 50 -35.15 0.07 1.98
N ASN A 51 -34.13 0.22 2.80
CA ASN A 51 -33.66 1.52 3.29
C ASN A 51 -33.11 2.40 2.14
N SER A 52 -32.35 1.80 1.22
CA SER A 52 -31.94 2.47 -0.02
C SER A 52 -33.17 2.89 -0.85
N SER A 53 -34.20 2.05 -0.94
CA SER A 53 -35.40 2.36 -1.73
C SER A 53 -36.16 3.58 -1.22
N THR A 54 -36.27 3.81 0.10
CA THR A 54 -36.95 5.00 0.65
C THR A 54 -36.16 6.27 0.40
N HIS A 55 -34.83 6.23 0.55
CA HIS A 55 -33.96 7.36 0.20
C HIS A 55 -34.01 7.67 -1.30
N LEU A 56 -33.94 6.64 -2.17
CA LEU A 56 -34.10 6.82 -3.61
C LEU A 56 -35.47 7.38 -4.01
N ARG A 57 -36.54 7.00 -3.29
CA ARG A 57 -37.89 7.56 -3.52
C ARG A 57 -37.97 9.03 -3.13
N SER A 58 -37.49 9.40 -1.94
CA SER A 58 -37.42 10.82 -1.54
C SER A 58 -36.54 11.68 -2.47
N PHE A 59 -35.52 11.08 -3.09
CA PHE A 59 -34.70 11.73 -4.11
C PHE A 59 -35.47 11.86 -5.45
N GLN A 60 -36.25 10.87 -5.86
CA GLN A 60 -37.17 10.97 -7.00
C GLN A 60 -38.25 12.03 -6.79
N ASP A 61 -38.80 12.17 -5.58
CA ASP A 61 -39.80 13.18 -5.22
C ASP A 61 -39.19 14.60 -5.20
N SER A 62 -37.92 14.72 -4.80
CA SER A 62 -37.15 15.97 -4.83
C SER A 62 -36.66 16.35 -6.24
N LEU A 63 -36.48 15.36 -7.14
CA LEU A 63 -35.99 15.54 -8.51
C LEU A 63 -36.80 16.55 -9.34
N PRO A 64 -38.15 16.50 -9.41
CA PRO A 64 -38.93 17.47 -10.18
C PRO A 64 -38.76 18.90 -9.64
N GLN A 65 -38.71 19.10 -8.33
CA GLN A 65 -38.50 20.43 -7.73
C GLN A 65 -37.09 20.96 -8.04
N ALA A 66 -36.05 20.14 -7.86
CA ALA A 66 -34.69 20.50 -8.25
C ALA A 66 -34.59 20.82 -9.75
N SER A 67 -35.27 20.04 -10.60
CA SER A 67 -35.29 20.25 -12.05
C SER A 67 -36.02 21.52 -12.48
N SER A 68 -37.09 21.93 -11.79
CA SER A 68 -37.83 23.16 -12.14
C SER A 68 -37.02 24.41 -11.78
N HIS A 69 -36.36 24.42 -10.62
CA HIS A 69 -35.40 25.47 -10.27
C HIS A 69 -34.21 25.49 -11.25
N TYR A 70 -33.62 24.33 -11.57
CA TYR A 70 -32.53 24.23 -12.55
C TYR A 70 -32.94 24.77 -13.92
N LYS A 71 -34.11 24.38 -14.42
CA LYS A 71 -34.64 24.80 -15.73
C LYS A 71 -34.88 26.30 -15.81
N SER A 72 -35.33 26.94 -14.72
CA SER A 72 -35.43 28.40 -14.63
C SER A 72 -34.06 29.08 -14.80
N TYR A 73 -33.00 28.52 -14.20
CA TYR A 73 -31.63 29.01 -14.42
C TYR A 73 -31.09 28.69 -15.82
N GLU A 74 -31.44 27.54 -16.42
CA GLU A 74 -31.11 27.23 -17.82
C GLU A 74 -31.79 28.21 -18.79
N ASP A 75 -33.09 28.46 -18.67
CA ASP A 75 -33.82 29.38 -19.54
C ASP A 75 -33.31 30.83 -19.38
N ALA A 76 -32.94 31.26 -18.16
CA ALA A 76 -32.27 32.53 -17.91
C ALA A 76 -30.85 32.59 -18.54
N PHE A 77 -30.09 31.50 -18.49
CA PHE A 77 -28.76 31.42 -19.10
C PHE A 77 -28.84 31.41 -20.63
N PHE A 78 -29.70 30.59 -21.24
CA PHE A 78 -29.86 30.49 -22.69
C PHE A 78 -30.49 31.74 -23.31
N SER A 79 -31.40 32.42 -22.62
CA SER A 79 -31.91 33.73 -23.07
C SER A 79 -30.81 34.80 -23.08
N LYS A 80 -30.01 34.91 -22.01
CA LYS A 80 -28.85 35.81 -21.97
C LYS A 80 -27.76 35.44 -22.99
N LEU A 81 -27.56 34.14 -23.25
CA LEU A 81 -26.62 33.68 -24.28
C LEU A 81 -27.14 34.01 -25.71
N LYS A 82 -28.45 33.91 -25.95
CA LYS A 82 -29.10 34.32 -27.21
C LYS A 82 -29.02 35.83 -27.43
N GLU A 83 -29.21 36.63 -26.38
CA GLU A 83 -29.03 38.09 -26.37
C GLU A 83 -27.57 38.46 -26.69
N GLY A 84 -26.59 37.80 -26.04
CA GLY A 84 -25.17 37.94 -26.36
C GLY A 84 -24.80 37.55 -27.79
N VAL A 85 -25.44 36.51 -28.36
CA VAL A 85 -25.27 36.13 -29.77
C VAL A 85 -25.85 37.16 -30.74
N MET A 86 -26.96 37.82 -30.39
CA MET A 86 -27.51 38.93 -31.18
C MET A 86 -26.56 40.15 -31.16
N ILE A 87 -26.04 40.53 -29.99
CA ILE A 87 -25.07 41.63 -29.84
C ILE A 87 -23.75 41.29 -30.57
N ALA A 88 -23.33 40.02 -30.57
CA ALA A 88 -22.16 39.56 -31.31
C ALA A 88 -22.35 39.58 -32.83
N LYS A 89 -23.58 39.38 -33.33
CA LYS A 89 -23.92 39.55 -34.76
C LYS A 89 -23.74 41.01 -35.21
N GLU A 90 -24.01 41.97 -34.32
CA GLU A 90 -23.80 43.41 -34.56
C GLU A 90 -22.32 43.80 -34.44
N ASN A 91 -21.53 43.06 -33.66
CA ASN A 91 -20.11 43.32 -33.42
C ASN A 91 -19.23 42.13 -33.87
N PRO A 92 -18.91 42.00 -35.16
CA PRO A 92 -18.27 40.79 -35.72
C PRO A 92 -16.93 40.43 -35.08
N GLY A 93 -16.15 41.40 -34.60
CA GLY A 93 -14.91 41.14 -33.84
C GLY A 93 -15.14 40.37 -32.53
N ALA A 94 -16.25 40.64 -31.83
CA ALA A 94 -16.62 39.91 -30.61
C ALA A 94 -17.11 38.48 -30.93
N ALA A 95 -17.84 38.30 -32.03
CA ALA A 95 -18.30 36.99 -32.47
C ALA A 95 -17.15 36.00 -32.73
N VAL A 96 -16.05 36.45 -33.32
CA VAL A 96 -14.86 35.60 -33.55
C VAL A 96 -14.25 35.13 -32.23
N GLY A 97 -14.12 36.02 -31.24
CA GLY A 97 -13.59 35.66 -29.91
C GLY A 97 -14.48 34.65 -29.17
N ILE A 98 -15.79 34.87 -29.18
CA ILE A 98 -16.77 33.98 -28.53
C ILE A 98 -16.81 32.61 -29.22
N THR A 99 -16.89 32.56 -30.55
CA THR A 99 -16.95 31.30 -31.31
C THR A 99 -15.66 30.50 -31.21
N LEU A 100 -14.49 31.15 -31.27
CA LEU A 100 -13.20 30.49 -31.06
C LEU A 100 -13.11 29.88 -29.65
N THR A 101 -13.51 30.62 -28.61
CA THR A 101 -13.51 30.14 -27.23
C THR A 101 -14.49 28.97 -27.03
N ALA A 102 -15.69 29.05 -27.60
CA ALA A 102 -16.68 27.99 -27.56
C ALA A 102 -16.18 26.71 -28.25
N ALA A 103 -15.57 26.82 -29.44
CA ALA A 103 -14.96 25.70 -30.13
C ALA A 103 -13.83 25.05 -29.29
N LEU A 104 -12.98 25.87 -28.67
CA LEU A 104 -11.89 25.41 -27.80
C LEU A 104 -12.43 24.68 -26.54
N CYS A 105 -13.54 25.12 -25.96
CA CYS A 105 -14.21 24.43 -24.86
C CYS A 105 -14.92 23.12 -25.28
N LEU A 106 -15.44 23.05 -26.51
CA LEU A 106 -16.10 21.85 -27.05
C LEU A 106 -15.09 20.76 -27.46
N MET A 107 -13.87 21.11 -27.86
CA MET A 107 -12.85 20.14 -28.25
C MET A 107 -12.45 19.19 -27.10
N ARG A 108 -12.44 17.88 -27.41
CA ARG A 108 -12.27 16.78 -26.46
C ARG A 108 -10.95 16.81 -25.69
N GLY A 109 -9.89 17.36 -26.29
CA GLY A 109 -8.56 17.54 -25.69
C GLY A 109 -8.52 18.63 -24.60
N PRO A 110 -8.66 19.92 -24.95
CA PRO A 110 -8.69 21.02 -23.98
C PRO A 110 -9.76 20.86 -22.90
N ARG A 111 -10.95 20.31 -23.22
CA ARG A 111 -11.95 19.94 -22.21
C ARG A 111 -11.38 18.98 -21.15
N ARG A 112 -10.68 17.91 -21.57
CA ARG A 112 -10.04 16.94 -20.65
C ARG A 112 -8.88 17.56 -19.88
N PHE A 113 -8.12 18.48 -20.49
CA PHE A 113 -7.04 19.22 -19.84
C PHE A 113 -7.58 20.12 -18.73
N LEU A 114 -8.60 20.94 -19.02
CA LEU A 114 -9.28 21.79 -18.05
C LEU A 114 -9.80 20.97 -16.88
N PHE A 115 -10.65 19.96 -17.12
CA PHE A 115 -11.20 19.12 -16.05
C PHE A 115 -10.12 18.46 -15.17
N ARG A 116 -9.01 17.98 -15.77
CA ARG A 116 -7.94 17.33 -14.99
C ARG A 116 -7.07 18.31 -14.20
N ASN A 117 -7.01 19.58 -14.61
CA ASN A 117 -6.23 20.63 -13.94
C ASN A 117 -7.05 21.46 -12.94
N THR A 118 -8.36 21.63 -13.14
CA THR A 118 -9.26 22.35 -12.22
C THR A 118 -9.83 21.42 -11.14
N LEU A 119 -10.55 20.35 -11.52
CA LEU A 119 -11.11 19.41 -10.53
C LEU A 119 -10.03 18.67 -9.74
N GLY A 120 -8.84 18.47 -10.34
CA GLY A 120 -7.67 17.94 -9.64
C GLY A 120 -7.19 18.80 -8.46
N ARG A 121 -7.48 20.11 -8.44
CA ARG A 121 -7.13 21.03 -7.34
C ARG A 121 -8.19 21.10 -6.24
N PHE A 122 -9.45 20.82 -6.59
CA PHE A 122 -10.60 20.73 -5.67
C PHE A 122 -10.67 19.41 -4.86
N GLN A 123 -9.59 18.62 -4.83
CA GLN A 123 -9.35 17.64 -3.76
C GLN A 123 -9.58 18.29 -2.39
N SER A 124 -10.42 17.71 -1.53
CA SER A 124 -10.73 18.31 -0.23
C SER A 124 -9.48 18.44 0.66
N GLU A 125 -9.54 19.35 1.63
CA GLU A 125 -8.46 19.52 2.60
C GLU A 125 -8.23 18.24 3.41
N GLU A 126 -9.31 17.56 3.80
CA GLU A 126 -9.32 16.24 4.43
C GLU A 126 -8.62 15.16 3.56
N ALA A 127 -8.87 15.14 2.24
CA ALA A 127 -8.24 14.19 1.33
C ALA A 127 -6.74 14.45 1.18
N LYS A 128 -6.32 15.73 1.19
CA LYS A 128 -4.90 16.13 1.23
C LYS A 128 -4.25 15.74 2.56
N PHE A 129 -4.91 16.01 3.68
CA PHE A 129 -4.44 15.66 5.03
C PHE A 129 -4.30 14.14 5.21
N SER A 130 -5.34 13.36 4.90
CA SER A 130 -5.31 11.89 5.00
C SER A 130 -4.22 11.27 4.12
N ARG A 131 -3.93 11.86 2.95
CA ARG A 131 -2.82 11.42 2.09
C ARG A 131 -1.45 11.76 2.72
N ALA A 132 -1.29 12.95 3.29
CA ALA A 132 -0.06 13.34 3.98
C ALA A 132 0.19 12.44 5.22
N GLU A 133 -0.83 12.21 6.03
CA GLU A 133 -0.80 11.34 7.21
C GLU A 133 -0.39 9.89 6.85
N LYS A 134 -0.97 9.32 5.79
CA LYS A 134 -0.59 7.99 5.27
C LYS A 134 0.87 7.96 4.80
N ASN A 135 1.33 8.99 4.08
CA ASN A 135 2.72 9.09 3.65
C ASN A 135 3.69 9.17 4.85
N VAL A 136 3.36 9.96 5.88
CA VAL A 136 4.17 10.08 7.11
C VAL A 136 4.23 8.75 7.87
N LYS A 137 3.11 8.03 8.00
CA LYS A 137 3.06 6.70 8.63
C LYS A 137 3.93 5.68 7.89
N VAL A 138 3.86 5.63 6.55
CA VAL A 138 4.71 4.76 5.72
C VAL A 138 6.19 5.14 5.84
N LEU A 139 6.52 6.43 5.83
CA LEU A 139 7.90 6.91 5.97
C LEU A 139 8.48 6.57 7.35
N ASN A 140 7.70 6.73 8.43
CA ASN A 140 8.17 6.39 9.78
C ASN A 140 8.50 4.90 9.91
N LEU A 141 7.63 4.01 9.40
CA LEU A 141 7.90 2.57 9.37
C LEU A 141 9.16 2.23 8.57
N SER A 142 9.39 2.90 7.43
CA SER A 142 10.60 2.74 6.62
C SER A 142 11.87 3.17 7.38
N VAL A 143 11.82 4.32 8.07
CA VAL A 143 12.93 4.83 8.91
C VAL A 143 13.21 3.90 10.09
N ASP A 144 12.17 3.36 10.75
CA ASP A 144 12.33 2.39 11.84
C ASP A 144 12.96 1.07 11.39
N LEU A 145 12.66 0.59 10.18
CA LEU A 145 13.31 -0.58 9.58
C LEU A 145 14.77 -0.27 9.24
N MET A 146 15.03 0.81 8.50
CA MET A 146 16.38 1.24 8.12
C MET A 146 17.28 1.45 9.34
N LYS A 147 16.75 1.98 10.45
CA LYS A 147 17.47 2.15 11.73
C LYS A 147 17.88 0.80 12.34
N LYS A 148 16.99 -0.19 12.33
CA LYS A 148 17.24 -1.56 12.84
C LYS A 148 18.19 -2.37 11.95
N GLU A 149 18.25 -2.07 10.66
CA GLU A 149 19.20 -2.69 9.73
C GLU A 149 20.58 -2.03 9.83
N SER A 150 20.63 -0.70 9.86
CA SER A 150 21.86 0.07 10.06
C SER A 150 22.58 -0.30 11.36
N SER A 151 21.86 -0.46 12.48
CA SER A 151 22.48 -0.89 13.75
C SER A 151 23.11 -2.29 13.67
N LYS A 152 22.45 -3.25 12.99
CA LYS A 152 22.99 -4.61 12.77
C LYS A 152 24.21 -4.60 11.85
N LEU A 153 24.24 -3.71 10.85
CA LEU A 153 25.38 -3.56 9.95
C LEU A 153 26.58 -2.95 10.67
N LEU A 154 26.37 -1.92 11.51
CA LEU A 154 27.42 -1.34 12.36
C LEU A 154 27.98 -2.34 13.37
N GLU A 155 27.13 -3.13 14.02
CA GLU A 155 27.55 -4.18 14.95
C GLU A 155 28.44 -5.24 14.26
N ARG A 156 28.02 -5.70 13.07
CA ARG A 156 28.80 -6.63 12.24
C ARG A 156 30.12 -6.03 11.76
N ALA A 157 30.12 -4.75 11.36
CA ALA A 157 31.32 -4.05 10.93
C ALA A 157 32.33 -3.89 12.08
N ALA A 158 31.88 -3.50 13.28
CA ALA A 158 32.72 -3.37 14.46
C ALA A 158 33.30 -4.73 14.94
N LEU A 159 32.52 -5.81 14.82
CA LEU A 159 33.00 -7.16 15.08
C LEU A 159 34.08 -7.57 14.06
N ALA A 160 33.83 -7.36 12.76
CA ALA A 160 34.80 -7.64 11.70
C ALA A 160 36.09 -6.83 11.87
N GLU A 161 36.00 -5.54 12.22
CA GLU A 161 37.17 -4.69 12.50
C GLU A 161 38.00 -5.22 13.68
N LYS A 162 37.34 -5.66 14.76
CA LYS A 162 37.99 -6.25 15.94
C LYS A 162 38.71 -7.56 15.58
N ASP A 163 38.10 -8.39 14.75
CA ASP A 163 38.67 -9.67 14.31
C ASP A 163 39.82 -9.47 13.30
N MET A 164 39.72 -8.48 12.40
CA MET A 164 40.83 -8.08 11.52
C MET A 164 42.02 -7.56 12.34
N LYS A 165 41.79 -6.72 13.36
CA LYS A 165 42.86 -6.23 14.26
C LYS A 165 43.50 -7.36 15.07
N ARG A 166 42.74 -8.38 15.48
CA ARG A 166 43.27 -9.60 16.11
C ARG A 166 44.16 -10.38 15.13
N GLY A 167 43.64 -10.71 13.95
CA GLY A 167 44.38 -11.47 12.92
C GLY A 167 45.65 -10.75 12.45
N GLN A 168 45.63 -9.43 12.31
CA GLN A 168 46.83 -8.62 12.02
C GLN A 168 47.90 -8.77 13.12
N LYS A 169 47.51 -8.71 14.39
CA LYS A 169 48.43 -8.86 15.53
C LYS A 169 49.02 -10.27 15.60
N GLU A 170 48.21 -11.30 15.35
CA GLU A 170 48.64 -12.69 15.29
C GLU A 170 49.63 -12.92 14.13
N LEU A 171 49.34 -12.39 12.94
CA LEU A 171 50.22 -12.45 11.77
C LEU A 171 51.58 -11.76 12.03
N MET A 172 51.58 -10.56 12.63
CA MET A 172 52.83 -9.86 12.97
C MET A 172 53.64 -10.60 14.03
N ASN A 173 52.99 -11.23 15.01
CA ASN A 173 53.68 -12.05 16.02
C ASN A 173 54.33 -13.30 15.38
N SER A 174 53.60 -14.01 14.52
CA SER A 174 54.10 -15.20 13.82
C SER A 174 55.24 -14.85 12.85
N GLY A 175 55.09 -13.76 12.06
CA GLY A 175 56.17 -13.26 11.20
C GLY A 175 57.41 -12.85 11.98
N GLY A 176 57.25 -12.23 13.16
CA GLY A 176 58.34 -11.90 14.07
C GLY A 176 59.08 -13.13 14.61
N GLN A 177 58.36 -14.22 14.92
CA GLN A 177 58.96 -15.49 15.32
C GLN A 177 59.73 -16.16 14.16
N ILE A 178 59.14 -16.22 12.97
CA ILE A 178 59.79 -16.76 11.75
C ILE A 178 61.07 -15.97 11.43
N HIS A 179 61.04 -14.64 11.48
CA HIS A 179 62.22 -13.80 11.24
C HIS A 179 63.33 -14.04 12.29
N ARG A 180 62.97 -14.20 13.57
CA ARG A 180 63.94 -14.56 14.62
C ARG A 180 64.56 -15.94 14.38
N LEU A 181 63.74 -16.94 14.04
CA LEU A 181 64.19 -18.31 13.75
C LEU A 181 65.16 -18.32 12.56
N ALA A 182 64.79 -17.69 11.45
CA ALA A 182 65.64 -17.56 10.26
C ALA A 182 66.98 -16.89 10.60
N LYS A 183 66.97 -15.81 11.41
CA LYS A 183 68.20 -15.14 11.85
C LYS A 183 69.07 -16.00 12.78
N SER A 184 68.47 -16.87 13.62
CA SER A 184 69.25 -17.83 14.42
C SER A 184 69.82 -18.98 13.59
N VAL A 185 69.08 -19.49 12.59
CA VAL A 185 69.59 -20.53 11.66
C VAL A 185 70.78 -19.98 10.86
N TYR A 186 70.62 -18.81 10.23
CA TYR A 186 71.71 -18.15 9.51
C TYR A 186 72.96 -17.91 10.37
N LYS A 187 72.79 -17.58 11.66
CA LYS A 187 73.92 -17.44 12.60
C LYS A 187 74.61 -18.78 12.86
N VAL A 188 73.85 -19.86 13.07
CA VAL A 188 74.43 -21.20 13.29
C VAL A 188 75.13 -21.72 12.04
N GLU A 189 74.58 -21.49 10.85
CA GLU A 189 75.23 -21.80 9.57
C GLU A 189 76.55 -21.03 9.41
N ALA A 190 76.56 -19.74 9.73
CA ALA A 190 77.76 -18.89 9.67
C ALA A 190 78.79 -19.15 10.80
N GLU A 191 78.45 -19.96 11.81
CA GLU A 191 79.38 -20.43 12.85
C GLU A 191 79.84 -21.89 12.61
N ALA A 192 79.36 -22.53 11.54
CA ALA A 192 79.67 -23.90 11.15
C ALA A 192 80.48 -24.02 9.83
N ILE A 193 80.98 -22.88 9.32
CA ILE A 193 81.77 -22.72 8.08
C ILE A 193 83.11 -22.06 8.43
#